data_AF-A0A379WP93-F1
#
_entry.id   AF-A0A379WP93-F1
#
_cell.length_a   1.000
_cell.length_b   1.000
_cell.length_c   1.000
_cell.angle_alpha   90.00
_cell.angle_beta   90.00
_cell.angle_gamma   90.00
#
_symmetry.space_group_name_H-M   'P 1'
#
loop_
_entity.id
_entity.type
_entity.pdbx_description
1 polymer ?
#
loop_
_entity_poly.entity_id
_entity_poly.type
_entity_poly.pdbx_seq_one_letter_code
_entity_poly.pdbx_strand_id
1 'polypeptide(L)'
;MLLCAGIAFSLAVIDPAIIHLLSWVGAAYILWLAWKIATSPAADENVRPKPVGFWVSFGLQFVNVKIILYGITALSTFVLPQTQALNWVIGVSILLALIGTFGNVCWALAGHLFQRAFRHYGRQLNIILALLLVYCAVRIFY
;
A
#
# COMPACT_ATOMS: atom_id res chain seq x y z
N MET A 1 7.92 6.97 -1.52
CA MET A 1 7.81 7.29 -0.09
C MET A 1 8.72 8.44 0.31
N LEU A 2 10.04 8.42 0.11
CA LEU A 2 10.95 9.56 0.38
C LEU A 2 10.62 10.76 -0.51
N LEU A 3 10.30 10.54 -1.79
CA LEU A 3 9.83 11.61 -2.67
C LEU A 3 8.51 12.22 -2.16
N CYS A 4 7.58 11.38 -1.73
CA CYS A 4 6.31 11.82 -1.13
C CYS A 4 6.53 12.52 0.23
N ALA A 5 7.44 12.02 1.06
CA ALA A 5 7.79 12.59 2.36
C ALA A 5 8.54 13.91 2.19
N GLY A 6 9.45 14.00 1.22
CA GLY A 6 10.15 15.23 0.86
C GLY A 6 9.21 16.28 0.31
N ILE A 7 8.27 15.89 -0.56
CA ILE A 7 7.20 16.78 -1.03
C ILE A 7 6.31 17.22 0.15
N ALA A 8 5.83 16.29 0.97
CA ALA A 8 4.98 16.61 2.13
C ALA A 8 5.70 17.52 3.13
N PHE A 9 6.97 17.26 3.43
CA PHE A 9 7.79 18.10 4.30
C PHE A 9 8.05 19.47 3.70
N SER A 10 8.38 19.55 2.40
CA SER A 10 8.59 20.83 1.72
C SER A 10 7.30 21.66 1.72
N LEU A 11 6.15 21.04 1.45
CA LEU A 11 4.85 21.69 1.52
C LEU A 11 4.51 22.13 2.95
N ALA A 12 4.89 21.34 3.97
CA ALA A 12 4.69 21.69 5.39
C ALA A 12 5.43 22.95 5.80
N VAL A 13 6.67 23.10 5.32
CA VAL A 13 7.56 24.21 5.65
C VAL A 13 7.18 25.47 4.86
N ILE A 14 6.70 25.33 3.62
CA ILE A 14 6.29 26.47 2.79
C ILE A 14 4.99 27.10 3.30
N ASP A 15 3.92 26.31 3.45
CA ASP A 15 2.66 26.78 3.98
C ASP A 15 1.80 25.61 4.51
N PRO A 16 1.54 25.56 5.83
CA PRO A 16 0.67 24.53 6.41
C PRO A 16 -0.76 24.55 5.85
N ALA A 17 -1.22 25.67 5.24
CA ALA A 17 -2.51 25.72 4.55
C ALA A 17 -2.59 24.76 3.35
N ILE A 18 -1.47 24.52 2.66
CA ILE A 18 -1.44 23.57 1.53
C ILE A 18 -1.65 22.14 2.03
N ILE A 19 -1.05 21.78 3.16
CA ILE A 19 -1.29 20.48 3.80
C ILE A 19 -2.74 20.36 4.23
N HIS A 20 -3.31 21.42 4.81
CA HIS A 20 -4.72 21.41 5.19
C HIS A 20 -5.65 21.19 3.98
N LEU A 21 -5.40 21.88 2.86
CA LEU A 21 -6.12 21.66 1.61
C LEU A 21 -5.95 20.23 1.08
N LEU A 22 -4.73 19.70 1.11
CA LEU A 22 -4.43 18.34 0.66
C LEU A 22 -5.13 17.29 1.53
N SER A 23 -5.24 17.52 2.85
CA SER A 23 -6.03 16.69 3.77
C SER A 23 -7.51 16.69 3.42
N TRP A 24 -8.09 17.85 3.06
CA TRP A 24 -9.46 17.93 2.54
C TRP A 24 -9.65 17.16 1.24
N VAL A 25 -8.73 17.31 0.28
CA VAL A 25 -8.77 16.56 -0.99
C VAL A 25 -8.65 15.06 -0.74
N GLY A 26 -7.73 14.64 0.13
CA GLY A 26 -7.54 13.24 0.52
C GLY A 26 -8.77 12.65 1.21
N ALA A 27 -9.37 13.38 2.15
CA ALA A 27 -10.59 12.97 2.83
C ALA A 27 -11.77 12.84 1.86
N ALA A 28 -11.96 13.80 0.95
CA ALA A 28 -12.97 13.73 -0.10
C ALA A 28 -12.79 12.49 -1.00
N TYR A 29 -11.55 12.19 -1.38
CA TYR A 29 -11.24 10.99 -2.16
C TYR A 29 -11.54 9.69 -1.39
N ILE A 30 -11.19 9.62 -0.09
CA ILE A 30 -11.50 8.46 0.75
C ILE A 30 -13.01 8.27 0.92
N LEU A 31 -13.76 9.36 1.12
CA LEU A 31 -15.23 9.30 1.18
C LEU A 31 -15.85 8.85 -0.13
N TRP A 32 -15.35 9.36 -1.26
CA TRP A 32 -15.77 8.89 -2.59
C TRP A 32 -15.47 7.40 -2.78
N LEU A 33 -14.31 6.92 -2.33
CA LEU A 33 -13.94 5.51 -2.38
C LEU A 33 -14.85 4.66 -1.49
N ALA A 34 -15.17 5.14 -0.28
CA ALA A 34 -16.08 4.49 0.65
C ALA A 34 -17.48 4.32 0.04
N TRP A 35 -18.01 5.39 -0.57
CA TRP A 35 -19.28 5.35 -1.30
C TRP A 35 -19.24 4.30 -2.41
N LYS A 36 -18.20 4.33 -3.26
CA LYS A 36 -18.03 3.38 -4.37
C LYS A 36 -18.02 1.93 -3.90
N ILE A 37 -17.31 1.64 -2.79
CA ILE A 37 -17.26 0.30 -2.18
C ILE A 37 -18.63 -0.11 -1.65
N ALA A 38 -19.35 0.78 -0.95
CA ALA A 38 -20.67 0.51 -0.41
C ALA A 38 -21.73 0.24 -1.50
N THR A 39 -21.65 0.94 -2.64
CA THR A 39 -22.56 0.76 -3.79
C THR A 39 -22.13 -0.32 -4.77
N SER A 40 -20.97 -0.96 -4.56
CA SER A 40 -20.49 -2.00 -5.47
C SER A 40 -21.41 -3.23 -5.43
N PRO A 41 -21.84 -3.76 -6.59
CA PRO A 41 -22.58 -5.02 -6.66
C PRO A 41 -21.78 -6.16 -6.00
N ALA A 42 -22.49 -7.10 -5.39
CA ALA A 42 -21.88 -8.33 -4.89
C ALA A 42 -21.44 -9.18 -6.09
N ALA A 43 -20.16 -9.06 -6.46
CA ALA A 43 -19.44 -9.88 -7.43
C ALA A 43 -20.26 -10.30 -8.66
N ASP A 44 -20.37 -9.42 -9.66
CA ASP A 44 -20.76 -9.87 -11.00
C ASP A 44 -19.68 -10.82 -11.53
N GLU A 45 -20.01 -12.11 -11.69
CA GLU A 45 -19.07 -13.15 -12.13
C GLU A 45 -18.57 -12.95 -13.58
N ASN A 46 -19.18 -12.02 -14.32
CA ASN A 46 -19.03 -11.85 -15.75
C ASN A 46 -17.93 -10.86 -16.16
N VAL A 47 -17.37 -10.07 -15.23
CA VAL A 47 -16.25 -9.16 -15.53
C VAL A 47 -14.98 -9.74 -14.90
N ARG A 48 -14.30 -10.62 -15.64
CA ARG A 48 -12.93 -11.02 -15.31
C ARG A 48 -11.97 -10.02 -15.96
N PRO A 49 -11.41 -9.05 -15.21
CA PRO A 49 -10.33 -8.22 -15.75
C PRO A 49 -9.19 -9.15 -16.18
N LYS A 50 -8.63 -8.89 -17.36
CA LYS A 50 -7.53 -9.68 -17.92
C LYS A 50 -6.36 -9.65 -16.91
N PRO A 51 -5.92 -10.80 -16.39
CA PRO A 51 -4.81 -10.82 -15.45
C PRO A 51 -3.54 -10.32 -16.17
N VAL A 52 -2.86 -9.36 -15.55
CA VAL A 52 -1.52 -8.96 -15.98
C VAL A 52 -0.58 -10.16 -15.82
N GLY A 53 0.20 -10.47 -16.86
CA GLY A 53 1.11 -11.62 -16.86
C GLY A 53 2.16 -11.54 -15.75
N PHE A 54 2.75 -12.68 -15.39
CA PHE A 54 3.77 -12.76 -14.34
C PHE A 54 4.95 -11.81 -14.59
N TRP A 55 5.49 -11.79 -15.81
CA TRP A 55 6.63 -10.94 -16.16
C TRP A 55 6.34 -9.44 -16.07
N VAL A 56 5.13 -9.02 -16.47
CA VAL A 56 4.69 -7.62 -16.32
C VAL A 56 4.56 -7.27 -14.84
N SER A 57 3.94 -8.15 -14.05
CA SER A 57 3.78 -7.98 -12.60
C SER A 57 5.12 -7.99 -11.86
N PHE A 58 6.06 -8.81 -12.29
CA PHE A 58 7.42 -8.86 -11.77
C PHE A 58 8.18 -7.57 -12.10
N GLY A 59 8.08 -7.07 -13.34
CA GLY A 59 8.63 -5.77 -13.72
C GLY A 59 8.05 -4.60 -12.92
N LEU A 60 6.73 -4.63 -12.64
CA LEU A 60 6.06 -3.62 -11.83
C LEU A 60 6.60 -3.53 -10.38
N GLN A 61 7.15 -4.61 -9.83
CA GLN A 61 7.79 -4.58 -8.51
C GLN A 61 9.01 -3.61 -8.49
N PHE A 62 9.77 -3.53 -9.59
CA PHE A 62 10.91 -2.62 -9.69
C PHE A 62 10.50 -1.15 -9.87
N VAL A 63 9.29 -0.90 -10.36
CA VAL A 63 8.71 0.46 -10.39
C VAL A 63 8.13 0.84 -9.02
N ASN A 64 7.93 -0.13 -8.13
CA ASN A 64 7.37 0.11 -6.81
C ASN A 64 8.39 0.79 -5.88
N VAL A 65 8.38 2.12 -5.92
CA VAL A 65 9.23 2.99 -5.10
C VAL A 65 9.12 2.67 -3.59
N LYS A 66 8.00 2.10 -3.11
CA LYS A 66 7.85 1.73 -1.69
C LYS A 66 8.85 0.64 -1.29
N ILE A 67 9.05 -0.36 -2.14
CA ILE A 67 9.94 -1.50 -1.86
C ILE A 67 11.40 -1.07 -1.94
N ILE A 68 11.76 -0.28 -2.95
CA ILE A 68 13.13 0.26 -3.10
C ILE A 68 13.52 1.05 -1.85
N LEU A 69 12.63 1.93 -1.40
CA LEU A 69 12.91 2.75 -0.24
C LEU A 69 12.96 1.97 1.06
N TYR A 70 12.12 0.95 1.22
CA TYR A 70 12.24 0.03 2.35
C TYR A 70 13.64 -0.61 2.39
N GLY A 71 14.13 -1.10 1.24
CA GLY A 71 15.48 -1.65 1.14
C GLY A 71 16.58 -0.65 1.49
N ILE A 72 16.52 0.56 0.91
CA ILE A 72 17.50 1.62 1.18
C ILE A 72 17.49 1.99 2.66
N THR A 73 16.32 2.23 3.26
CA THR A 73 16.20 2.61 4.66
C THR A 73 16.70 1.50 5.57
N ALA A 74 16.32 0.24 5.32
CA ALA A 74 16.75 -0.87 6.15
C ALA A 74 18.27 -1.12 6.07
N LEU A 75 18.86 -1.06 4.86
CA LEU A 75 20.30 -1.21 4.69
C LEU A 75 21.07 -0.04 5.30
N SER A 76 20.63 1.20 5.07
CA SER A 76 21.31 2.39 5.61
C SER A 76 21.19 2.54 7.13
N THR A 77 20.06 2.14 7.71
CA THR A 77 19.82 2.29 9.15
C THR A 77 20.43 1.14 9.94
N PHE A 78 20.37 -0.09 9.44
CA PHE A 78 20.72 -1.28 10.25
C PHE A 78 21.99 -2.01 9.79
N VAL A 79 22.43 -1.87 8.53
CA VAL A 79 23.56 -2.66 7.99
C VAL A 79 24.82 -1.81 7.83
N LEU A 80 24.72 -0.67 7.14
CA LEU A 80 25.85 0.20 6.84
C LEU A 80 26.59 0.79 8.06
N PRO A 81 25.93 1.09 9.20
CA PRO A 81 26.67 1.57 10.37
C PRO A 81 27.43 0.43 11.09
N GLN A 82 27.08 -0.83 10.82
CA GLN A 82 27.64 -2.01 11.51
C GLN A 82 28.70 -2.71 10.68
N THR A 83 28.54 -2.74 9.35
CA THR A 83 29.43 -3.44 8.43
C THR A 83 29.49 -2.76 7.07
N GLN A 84 30.69 -2.61 6.50
CA GLN A 84 30.89 -2.16 5.11
C GLN A 84 31.41 -3.27 4.18
N ALA A 85 31.52 -4.50 4.69
CA ALA A 85 31.93 -5.65 3.90
C ALA A 85 30.85 -5.99 2.85
N LEU A 86 31.23 -5.98 1.58
CA LEU A 86 30.31 -6.18 0.45
C LEU A 86 29.52 -7.50 0.56
N ASN A 87 30.18 -8.57 1.02
CA ASN A 87 29.54 -9.88 1.19
C ASN A 87 28.37 -9.87 2.18
N TRP A 88 28.50 -9.11 3.28
CA TRP A 88 27.43 -8.97 4.27
C TRP A 88 26.27 -8.14 3.74
N VAL A 89 26.57 -7.05 3.04
CA VAL A 89 25.54 -6.19 2.42
C VAL A 89 24.73 -6.99 1.38
N ILE A 90 25.40 -7.78 0.53
CA ILE A 90 24.73 -8.65 -0.45
C ILE A 90 23.87 -9.70 0.27
N GLY A 91 24.42 -10.39 1.28
CA GLY A 91 23.68 -11.42 2.03
C GLY A 91 22.42 -10.87 2.71
N VAL A 92 22.51 -9.72 3.37
CA VAL A 92 21.35 -9.08 4.01
C VAL A 92 20.36 -8.56 2.98
N SER A 93 20.82 -8.05 1.83
CA SER A 93 19.93 -7.63 0.74
C SER A 93 19.08 -8.79 0.19
N ILE A 94 19.70 -9.96 -0.01
CA ILE A 94 18.99 -11.18 -0.42
C ILE A 94 17.98 -11.60 0.65
N LEU A 95 18.38 -11.58 1.92
CA LEU A 95 17.48 -11.91 3.03
C LEU A 95 16.26 -10.98 3.09
N LEU A 96 16.46 -9.66 2.93
CA LEU A 96 15.36 -8.70 2.87
C LEU A 96 14.43 -8.94 1.68
N ALA A 97 14.99 -9.27 0.51
CA ALA A 97 14.20 -9.60 -0.68
C ALA A 97 13.36 -10.86 -0.46
N LEU A 98 13.92 -11.88 0.19
CA LEU A 98 13.19 -13.09 0.58
C LEU A 98 12.05 -12.77 1.54
N ILE A 99 12.32 -12.03 2.63
CA ILE A 99 11.29 -11.63 3.61
C ILE A 99 10.16 -10.84 2.92
N GLY A 100 10.50 -9.88 2.06
CA GLY A 100 9.51 -9.10 1.30
C GLY A 100 8.69 -9.98 0.36
N THR A 101 9.31 -10.96 -0.29
CA THR A 101 8.61 -11.92 -1.16
C THR A 101 7.68 -12.82 -0.34
N PHE A 102 8.15 -13.38 0.78
CA PHE A 102 7.30 -14.16 1.68
C PHE A 102 6.12 -13.35 2.21
N GLY A 103 6.33 -12.08 2.59
CA GLY A 103 5.24 -11.19 2.99
C GLY A 103 4.19 -11.01 1.90
N ASN A 104 4.62 -10.79 0.65
CA ASN A 104 3.71 -10.69 -0.50
C ASN A 104 2.97 -12.00 -0.78
N VAL A 105 3.65 -13.16 -0.67
CA VAL A 105 3.03 -14.48 -0.84
C VAL A 105 2.01 -14.74 0.26
N CYS A 106 2.33 -14.47 1.53
CA CYS A 106 1.39 -14.59 2.64
C CYS A 106 0.18 -13.69 2.44
N TRP A 107 0.38 -12.45 1.97
CA TRP A 107 -0.72 -11.54 1.67
C TRP A 107 -1.60 -12.05 0.53
N ALA A 108 -1.00 -12.57 -0.55
CA ALA A 108 -1.74 -13.16 -1.66
C ALA A 108 -2.54 -14.41 -1.24
N LEU A 109 -1.94 -15.28 -0.42
CA LEU A 109 -2.60 -16.47 0.12
C LEU A 109 -3.75 -16.11 1.06
N ALA A 110 -3.55 -15.14 1.95
CA ALA A 110 -4.60 -14.61 2.80
C ALA A 110 -5.74 -14.04 1.96
N GLY A 111 -5.43 -13.24 0.93
CA GLY A 111 -6.41 -12.72 -0.02
C GLY A 111 -7.22 -13.81 -0.70
N HIS A 112 -6.58 -14.89 -1.15
CA HIS A 112 -7.26 -16.05 -1.74
C HIS A 112 -8.17 -16.77 -0.74
N LEU A 113 -7.72 -16.96 0.50
CA LEU A 113 -8.54 -17.58 1.56
C LEU A 113 -9.77 -16.72 1.89
N PHE A 114 -9.58 -15.40 2.04
CA PHE A 114 -10.66 -14.46 2.30
C PHE A 114 -11.58 -14.26 1.09
N GLN A 115 -11.14 -14.57 -0.12
CA GLN A 115 -11.97 -14.43 -1.33
C GLN A 115 -13.28 -15.22 -1.22
N ARG A 116 -13.28 -16.39 -0.56
CA ARG A 116 -14.51 -17.17 -0.30
C ARG A 116 -15.47 -16.44 0.64
N ALA A 117 -14.95 -15.81 1.69
CA ALA A 117 -15.74 -14.99 2.61
C ALA A 117 -16.25 -13.71 1.94
N PHE A 118 -15.44 -13.05 1.11
CA PHE A 118 -15.83 -11.88 0.31
C PHE A 118 -16.92 -12.19 -0.72
N ARG A 119 -16.95 -13.40 -1.30
CA ARG A 119 -18.06 -13.81 -2.18
C ARG A 119 -19.34 -14.11 -1.41
N HIS A 120 -19.24 -14.72 -0.23
CA HIS A 120 -20.42 -15.12 0.55
C HIS A 120 -21.06 -13.97 1.33
N TYR A 121 -20.25 -13.09 1.94
CA TYR A 121 -20.69 -11.94 2.75
C TYR A 121 -20.33 -10.58 2.13
N GLY A 122 -20.12 -10.52 0.80
CA GLY A 122 -19.54 -9.36 0.12
C GLY A 122 -20.21 -8.03 0.43
N ARG A 123 -21.55 -8.00 0.52
CA ARG A 123 -22.28 -6.76 0.84
C ARG A 123 -22.06 -6.30 2.28
N GLN A 124 -22.00 -7.21 3.25
CA GLN A 124 -21.74 -6.86 4.65
C GLN A 124 -20.29 -6.39 4.84
N LEU A 125 -19.33 -7.09 4.21
CA LEU A 125 -17.92 -6.73 4.25
C LEU A 125 -17.65 -5.38 3.55
N ASN A 126 -18.31 -5.10 2.42
CA ASN A 126 -18.20 -3.82 1.74
C ASN A 126 -18.72 -2.67 2.62
N ILE A 127 -19.81 -2.87 3.36
CA ILE A 127 -20.32 -1.86 4.32
C ILE A 127 -19.32 -1.64 5.46
N ILE A 128 -18.76 -2.70 6.04
CA ILE A 128 -17.75 -2.57 7.11
C ILE A 128 -16.52 -1.83 6.60
N LEU A 129 -16.01 -2.17 5.41
CA LEU A 129 -14.87 -1.49 4.79
C LEU A 129 -15.17 -0.02 4.48
N ALA A 130 -16.38 0.29 4.00
CA ALA A 130 -16.81 1.67 3.77
C ALA A 130 -16.88 2.46 5.08
N LEU A 131 -17.43 1.89 6.16
CA LEU A 131 -17.47 2.53 7.47
C LEU A 131 -16.07 2.78 8.04
N LEU A 132 -15.15 1.82 7.87
CA LEU A 132 -13.74 1.99 8.25
C LEU A 132 -13.06 3.11 7.46
N LEU A 133 -13.34 3.24 6.17
CA LEU A 133 -12.83 4.34 5.35
C LEU A 133 -13.38 5.70 5.78
N VAL A 134 -14.68 5.78 6.09
CA VAL A 134 -15.30 6.99 6.66
C VAL A 134 -14.63 7.33 8.00
N TYR A 135 -14.40 6.35 8.86
CA TYR A 135 -13.67 6.55 10.11
C TYR A 135 -12.25 7.10 9.88
N CYS A 136 -11.51 6.55 8.92
CA CYS A 136 -10.20 7.09 8.53
C CYS A 136 -10.29 8.54 8.03
N ALA A 137 -11.30 8.87 7.22
CA ALA A 137 -11.50 10.23 6.73
C ALA A 137 -11.79 11.23 7.87
N VAL A 138 -12.58 10.82 8.87
CA VAL A 138 -12.84 11.66 10.06
C VAL A 138 -11.58 11.83 10.91
N ARG A 139 -10.81 10.75 11.11
CA ARG A 139 -9.53 10.76 11.86
C ARG A 139 -8.41 11.56 11.20
N ILE A 140 -8.55 11.98 9.94
CA ILE A 140 -7.60 12.92 9.33
C ILE A 140 -7.69 14.30 9.98
N PHE A 141 -8.84 14.66 10.56
CA PHE A 141 -9.09 15.98 11.16
C PHE A 141 -9.14 15.98 12.70
N TYR A 142 -9.11 14.80 13.33
CA TYR A 142 -9.23 14.59 14.79
C TYR A 142 -8.14 13.63 15.29
#